data_AF-A0A6L9IVM4-F1
#
_entry.id   AF-A0A6L9IVM4-F1
#
_cell.length_a   1.000
_cell.length_b   1.000
_cell.length_c   1.000
_cell.angle_alpha   90.00
_cell.angle_beta   90.00
_cell.angle_gamma   90.00
#
_symmetry.space_group_name_H-M   'P 1'
#
loop_
_entity.id
_entity.type
_entity.pdbx_description
1 polymer ?
#
loop_
_entity_poly.entity_id
_entity_poly.type
_entity_poly.pdbx_seq_one_letter_code
_entity_poly.pdbx_strand_id
1 'polypeptide(L)'
;MMNDELSGQLTDTWAIPAYARDFLWLETDSGTFQTEGAHGLFRLPAPAELLTLRWGDPAGPALTRLRWRPDSLEWDGAVRVGGYIDALHITELDALPEPLVILHIGGQPLKPDVRPYPTRTERRRVPYTIPGFQDGLADEVSETITTWMALETHPALTLAQDALVSKLRLYSFGRLAADESGWHDLFALPIALEGLTLFAP
;
A
#
# COMPACT_ATOMS: atom_id res chain seq x y z
N MET A 1 -1.09 -18.59 -26.76
CA MET A 1 -2.08 -19.22 -25.87
C MET A 1 -2.78 -18.07 -25.17
N MET A 2 -4.04 -17.80 -25.53
CA MET A 2 -4.82 -16.70 -24.98
C MET A 2 -5.42 -17.23 -23.68
N ASN A 3 -5.07 -16.62 -22.55
CA ASN A 3 -5.38 -17.13 -21.21
C ASN A 3 -6.89 -17.03 -20.96
N ASP A 4 -7.56 -18.15 -20.69
CA ASP A 4 -8.98 -18.23 -20.30
C ASP A 4 -9.24 -17.69 -18.88
N GLU A 5 -8.20 -17.21 -18.21
CA GLU A 5 -8.22 -16.84 -16.80
C GLU A 5 -8.59 -15.36 -16.64
N LEU A 6 -9.81 -15.00 -16.98
CA LEU A 6 -10.36 -13.68 -16.64
C LEU A 6 -10.83 -13.60 -15.18
N SER A 7 -10.70 -14.67 -14.42
CA SER A 7 -11.06 -14.73 -13.01
C SER A 7 -9.84 -15.06 -12.17
N GLY A 8 -9.80 -14.57 -10.95
CA GLY A 8 -8.71 -14.83 -10.02
C GLY A 8 -9.06 -14.34 -8.62
N GLN A 9 -8.06 -14.33 -7.75
CA GLN A 9 -8.17 -13.83 -6.39
C GLN A 9 -6.98 -12.94 -6.04
N LEU A 10 -7.17 -12.02 -5.09
CA LEU A 10 -6.07 -11.17 -4.62
C LEU A 10 -5.00 -12.00 -3.91
N THR A 11 -5.42 -13.02 -3.17
CA THR A 11 -4.52 -13.79 -2.30
C THR A 11 -4.97 -15.22 -2.05
N ASP A 12 -3.99 -16.12 -1.87
CA ASP A 12 -4.16 -17.54 -1.58
C ASP A 12 -3.57 -17.97 -0.21
N THR A 13 -2.68 -17.15 0.36
CA THR A 13 -1.87 -17.51 1.55
C THR A 13 -2.35 -16.88 2.84
N TRP A 14 -3.19 -15.84 2.78
CA TRP A 14 -3.80 -15.22 3.95
C TRP A 14 -5.25 -14.82 3.66
N ALA A 15 -6.00 -14.49 4.71
CA ALA A 15 -7.39 -14.03 4.59
C ALA A 15 -7.44 -12.51 4.76
N ILE A 16 -8.11 -11.83 3.84
CA ILE A 16 -8.38 -10.40 3.91
C ILE A 16 -9.17 -10.12 5.21
N PRO A 17 -8.77 -9.10 6.01
CA PRO A 17 -9.44 -8.75 7.25
C PRO A 17 -10.90 -8.40 7.00
N ALA A 18 -11.79 -8.76 7.91
CA ALA A 18 -13.23 -8.60 7.73
C ALA A 18 -13.64 -7.17 7.41
N TYR A 19 -12.99 -6.18 8.05
CA TYR A 19 -13.25 -4.76 7.80
C TYR A 19 -12.90 -4.32 6.37
N ALA A 20 -11.99 -5.03 5.69
CA ALA A 20 -11.52 -4.68 4.35
C ALA A 20 -12.22 -5.45 3.23
N ARG A 21 -12.94 -6.53 3.56
CA ARG A 21 -13.70 -7.31 2.59
C ARG A 21 -14.73 -6.43 1.93
N ASP A 22 -14.94 -6.64 0.63
CA ASP A 22 -15.94 -5.94 -0.18
C ASP A 22 -15.72 -4.41 -0.28
N PHE A 23 -14.62 -3.87 0.23
CA PHE A 23 -14.21 -2.47 0.02
C PHE A 23 -12.98 -2.36 -0.88
N LEU A 24 -12.50 -3.47 -1.41
CA LEU A 24 -11.35 -3.53 -2.30
C LEU A 24 -11.79 -3.58 -3.76
N TRP A 25 -11.16 -2.74 -4.58
CA TRP A 25 -11.45 -2.60 -6.00
C TRP A 25 -10.18 -2.76 -6.83
N LEU A 26 -10.27 -3.47 -7.95
CA LEU A 26 -9.21 -3.61 -8.93
C LEU A 26 -9.48 -2.72 -10.14
N GLU A 27 -8.63 -1.73 -10.35
CA GLU A 27 -8.61 -0.92 -11.56
C GLU A 27 -7.68 -1.54 -12.61
N THR A 28 -8.14 -1.49 -13.86
CA THR A 28 -7.45 -1.90 -15.08
C THR A 28 -7.76 -0.89 -16.19
N ASP A 29 -7.10 -1.02 -17.34
CA ASP A 29 -7.42 -0.24 -18.55
C ASP A 29 -8.88 -0.44 -19.02
N SER A 30 -9.52 -1.55 -18.63
CA SER A 30 -10.90 -1.89 -18.99
C SER A 30 -11.95 -1.38 -18.00
N GLY A 31 -11.54 -0.80 -16.88
CA GLY A 31 -12.41 -0.30 -15.81
C GLY A 31 -12.01 -0.79 -14.42
N THR A 32 -12.89 -0.52 -13.45
CA THR A 32 -12.67 -0.83 -12.03
C THR A 32 -13.71 -1.83 -11.52
N PHE A 33 -13.27 -2.90 -10.86
CA PHE A 33 -14.09 -4.05 -10.47
C PHE A 33 -13.92 -4.37 -8.99
N GLN A 34 -15.02 -4.57 -8.28
CA GLN A 34 -15.00 -4.92 -6.87
C GLN A 34 -14.47 -6.35 -6.69
N THR A 35 -13.72 -6.56 -5.61
CA THR A 35 -13.31 -7.90 -5.17
C THR A 35 -14.19 -8.37 -4.03
N GLU A 36 -14.43 -9.67 -3.95
CA GLU A 36 -15.41 -10.24 -3.02
C GLU A 36 -14.79 -11.31 -2.09
N GLY A 37 -15.24 -11.31 -0.83
CA GLY A 37 -14.95 -12.37 0.12
C GLY A 37 -13.52 -12.39 0.66
N ALA A 38 -13.19 -13.44 1.42
CA ALA A 38 -11.98 -13.51 2.24
C ALA A 38 -10.66 -13.59 1.45
N HIS A 39 -10.71 -13.93 0.17
CA HIS A 39 -9.54 -14.01 -0.72
C HIS A 39 -9.56 -12.94 -1.82
N GLY A 40 -10.58 -12.09 -1.85
CA GLY A 40 -10.76 -11.05 -2.87
C GLY A 40 -10.94 -11.65 -4.26
N LEU A 41 -11.97 -12.48 -4.43
CA LEU A 41 -12.33 -13.05 -5.72
C LEU A 41 -12.76 -11.94 -6.68
N PHE A 42 -12.39 -12.05 -7.95
CA PHE A 42 -12.77 -11.07 -8.96
C PHE A 42 -12.88 -11.69 -10.36
N ARG A 43 -13.52 -10.97 -11.27
CA ARG A 43 -13.59 -11.29 -12.71
C ARG A 43 -13.42 -10.04 -13.56
N LEU A 44 -12.48 -10.08 -14.49
CA LEU A 44 -12.18 -9.03 -15.45
C LEU A 44 -12.94 -9.26 -16.76
N PRO A 45 -13.33 -8.20 -17.49
CA PRO A 45 -13.94 -8.33 -18.81
C PRO A 45 -12.90 -8.50 -19.93
N ALA A 46 -11.63 -8.17 -19.67
CA ALA A 46 -10.52 -8.28 -20.61
C ALA A 46 -9.22 -8.60 -19.85
N PRO A 47 -8.21 -9.19 -20.52
CA PRO A 47 -6.90 -9.39 -19.92
C PRO A 47 -6.26 -8.07 -19.51
N ALA A 48 -5.55 -8.07 -18.38
CA ALA A 48 -4.75 -6.96 -17.90
C ALA A 48 -3.34 -7.45 -17.53
N GLU A 49 -2.32 -6.62 -17.68
CA GLU A 49 -0.95 -6.95 -17.22
C GLU A 49 -0.66 -6.39 -15.83
N LEU A 50 -1.25 -5.23 -15.53
CA LEU A 50 -1.08 -4.47 -14.31
C LEU A 50 -2.46 -4.12 -13.76
N LEU A 51 -2.60 -4.23 -12.44
CA LEU A 51 -3.82 -3.88 -11.74
C LEU A 51 -3.50 -2.94 -10.59
N THR A 52 -4.32 -1.93 -10.38
CA THR A 52 -4.21 -1.04 -9.22
C THR A 52 -5.26 -1.44 -8.20
N LEU A 53 -4.83 -1.79 -6.99
CA LEU A 53 -5.74 -2.08 -5.89
C LEU A 53 -6.15 -0.78 -5.21
N ARG A 54 -7.45 -0.52 -5.12
CA ARG A 54 -8.07 0.66 -4.52
C ARG A 54 -8.92 0.29 -3.32
N TRP A 55 -9.17 1.28 -2.47
CA TRP A 55 -9.96 1.15 -1.25
C TRP A 55 -11.25 1.96 -1.27
N GLY A 56 -12.31 1.42 -0.67
CA GLY A 56 -13.56 2.10 -0.35
C GLY A 56 -14.51 2.12 -1.54
N ASP A 57 -14.07 2.74 -2.64
CA ASP A 57 -14.87 2.94 -3.84
C ASP A 57 -14.00 2.83 -5.13
N PRO A 58 -14.62 2.77 -6.33
CA PRO A 58 -13.91 2.62 -7.59
C PRO A 58 -12.88 3.72 -7.91
N ALA A 59 -13.03 4.91 -7.33
CA ALA A 59 -12.14 6.06 -7.47
C ALA A 59 -11.36 6.37 -6.18
N GLY A 60 -11.47 5.50 -5.16
CA GLY A 60 -10.83 5.65 -3.88
C GLY A 60 -9.31 5.51 -3.96
N PRO A 61 -8.60 5.69 -2.83
CA PRO A 61 -7.14 5.80 -2.84
C PRO A 61 -6.48 4.51 -3.34
N ALA A 62 -5.44 4.68 -4.15
CA ALA A 62 -4.66 3.58 -4.68
C ALA A 62 -3.70 3.07 -3.61
N LEU A 63 -3.85 1.81 -3.22
CA LEU A 63 -3.07 1.17 -2.15
C LEU A 63 -1.76 0.60 -2.67
N THR A 64 -1.81 -0.08 -3.82
CA THR A 64 -0.65 -0.74 -4.42
C THR A 64 -0.92 -1.11 -5.87
N ARG A 65 0.14 -1.42 -6.62
CA ARG A 65 0.06 -1.95 -7.98
C ARG A 65 0.53 -3.40 -8.01
N LEU A 66 -0.24 -4.24 -8.67
CA LEU A 66 -0.04 -5.67 -8.77
C LEU A 66 0.21 -6.07 -10.22
N ARG A 67 0.99 -7.14 -10.42
CA ARG A 67 1.15 -7.75 -11.74
C ARG A 67 0.15 -8.88 -11.87
N TRP A 68 -0.51 -8.96 -13.03
CA TRP A 68 -1.38 -10.06 -13.34
C TRP A 68 -0.67 -11.41 -13.18
N ARG A 69 -1.38 -12.36 -12.58
CA ARG A 69 -0.95 -13.75 -12.43
C ARG A 69 -2.17 -14.66 -12.53
N PRO A 70 -2.04 -15.83 -13.18
CA PRO A 70 -2.99 -16.92 -13.07
C PRO A 70 -3.38 -17.18 -11.61
N ASP A 71 -4.66 -17.40 -11.37
CA ASP A 71 -5.27 -17.78 -10.09
C ASP A 71 -5.16 -16.76 -8.96
N SER A 72 -3.95 -16.32 -8.57
CA SER A 72 -3.67 -15.47 -7.41
C SER A 72 -2.71 -14.33 -7.75
N LEU A 73 -3.05 -13.10 -7.35
CA LEU A 73 -2.16 -11.94 -7.49
C LEU A 73 -1.05 -11.90 -6.42
N GLU A 74 -1.03 -12.86 -5.49
CA GLU A 74 -0.06 -12.94 -4.38
C GLU A 74 0.00 -11.68 -3.50
N TRP A 75 -1.11 -10.94 -3.40
CA TRP A 75 -1.17 -9.80 -2.51
C TRP A 75 -1.20 -10.28 -1.05
N ASP A 76 -0.39 -9.67 -0.19
CA ASP A 76 -0.21 -10.06 1.21
C ASP A 76 -0.71 -8.97 2.19
N GLY A 77 -1.57 -8.07 1.70
CA GLY A 77 -2.05 -6.91 2.47
C GLY A 77 -1.12 -5.70 2.36
N ALA A 78 -0.02 -5.79 1.62
CA ALA A 78 0.93 -4.70 1.48
C ALA A 78 0.31 -3.47 0.79
N VAL A 79 0.63 -2.30 1.33
CA VAL A 79 0.34 -0.97 0.77
C VAL A 79 1.68 -0.30 0.47
N ARG A 80 1.80 0.27 -0.74
CA ARG A 80 3.06 0.84 -1.23
C ARG A 80 2.77 2.11 -2.01
N VAL A 81 3.14 3.26 -1.43
CA VAL A 81 2.86 4.58 -1.99
C VAL A 81 4.14 5.40 -2.03
N GLY A 82 4.37 6.13 -3.11
CA GLY A 82 5.44 7.11 -3.22
C GLY A 82 4.88 8.52 -3.35
N GLY A 83 5.44 9.47 -2.61
CA GLY A 83 4.92 10.83 -2.55
C GLY A 83 5.46 11.63 -1.37
N TYR A 84 4.58 12.30 -0.65
CA TYR A 84 4.90 13.20 0.47
C TYR A 84 4.03 12.90 1.70
N ILE A 85 4.55 13.23 2.89
CA ILE A 85 3.69 13.36 4.07
C ILE A 85 2.98 14.71 3.96
N ASP A 86 1.66 14.69 3.83
CA ASP A 86 0.83 15.91 3.76
C ASP A 86 0.46 16.41 5.16
N ALA A 87 0.23 15.48 6.08
CA ALA A 87 -0.10 15.78 7.46
C ALA A 87 0.34 14.65 8.40
N LEU A 88 0.69 15.03 9.63
CA LEU A 88 1.02 14.14 10.73
C LEU A 88 0.26 14.62 11.97
N HIS A 89 -0.47 13.71 12.61
CA HIS A 89 -1.23 13.96 13.82
C HIS A 89 -0.86 12.95 14.89
N ILE A 90 -0.67 13.40 16.12
CA ILE A 90 -0.43 12.54 17.28
C ILE A 90 -1.62 12.68 18.22
N THR A 91 -2.17 11.55 18.65
CA THR A 91 -3.34 11.52 19.54
C THR A 91 -3.21 10.42 20.58
N GLU A 92 -3.70 10.71 21.78
CA GLU A 92 -3.84 9.74 22.86
C GLU A 92 -5.22 9.11 22.80
N LEU A 93 -5.28 7.79 22.88
CA LEU A 93 -6.54 7.03 22.92
C LEU A 93 -6.51 6.15 24.16
N ASP A 94 -7.55 6.24 24.99
CA ASP A 94 -7.67 5.47 26.25
C ASP A 94 -7.53 3.95 26.04
N ALA A 95 -7.83 3.46 24.85
CA ALA A 95 -7.73 2.05 24.47
C ALA A 95 -6.30 1.58 24.15
N LEU A 96 -5.33 2.48 24.05
CA LEU A 96 -3.96 2.18 23.62
C LEU A 96 -2.94 2.47 24.72
N PRO A 97 -1.88 1.65 24.83
CA PRO A 97 -0.85 1.84 25.85
C PRO A 97 0.12 2.99 25.54
N GLU A 98 0.15 3.48 24.31
CA GLU A 98 1.01 4.57 23.87
C GLU A 98 0.29 5.44 22.81
N PRO A 99 0.67 6.72 22.66
CA PRO A 99 0.06 7.61 21.67
C PRO A 99 0.17 7.06 20.25
N LEU A 100 -0.89 7.30 19.49
CA LEU A 100 -0.99 6.91 18.10
C LEU A 100 -0.62 8.09 17.20
N VAL A 101 0.19 7.81 16.19
CA VAL A 101 0.49 8.75 15.12
C VAL A 101 -0.28 8.35 13.86
N ILE A 102 -1.00 9.31 13.31
CA ILE A 102 -1.73 9.20 12.05
C ILE A 102 -0.98 10.02 11.00
N LEU A 103 -0.71 9.41 9.84
CA LEU A 103 -0.06 10.06 8.72
C LEU A 103 -1.00 10.09 7.51
N HIS A 104 -1.09 11.25 6.87
CA HIS A 104 -1.70 11.39 5.56
C HIS A 104 -0.60 11.47 4.51
N ILE A 105 -0.63 10.54 3.57
CA ILE A 105 0.39 10.41 2.53
C ILE A 105 -0.26 10.64 1.18
N GLY A 106 0.06 11.77 0.56
CA GLY A 106 -0.34 12.12 -0.80
C GLY A 106 0.68 11.58 -1.79
N GLY A 107 0.22 10.84 -2.81
CA GLY A 107 1.11 10.28 -3.83
C GLY A 107 0.48 9.23 -4.71
N GLN A 108 1.35 8.49 -5.42
CA GLN A 108 0.99 7.45 -6.38
C GLN A 108 1.38 6.07 -5.83
N PRO A 109 0.70 4.98 -6.21
CA PRO A 109 1.16 3.66 -5.85
C PRO A 109 2.55 3.39 -6.46
N LEU A 110 3.34 2.55 -5.80
CA LEU A 110 4.62 2.11 -6.35
C LEU A 110 4.41 1.01 -7.39
N LYS A 111 5.35 0.90 -8.35
CA LYS A 111 5.41 -0.22 -9.30
C LYS A 111 5.50 -1.56 -8.56
N PRO A 112 4.97 -2.66 -9.13
CA PRO A 112 4.81 -3.93 -8.41
C PRO A 112 6.11 -4.55 -7.89
N ASP A 113 7.24 -4.23 -8.50
CA ASP A 113 8.58 -4.74 -8.21
C ASP A 113 9.37 -3.87 -7.22
N VAL A 114 8.88 -2.68 -6.87
CA VAL A 114 9.50 -1.84 -5.84
C VAL A 114 9.42 -2.55 -4.49
N ARG A 115 10.55 -2.57 -3.78
CA ARG A 115 10.71 -3.19 -2.46
C ARG A 115 11.37 -2.21 -1.51
N PRO A 116 11.19 -2.39 -0.19
CA PRO A 116 12.01 -1.68 0.79
C PRO A 116 13.50 -1.92 0.49
N TYR A 117 14.24 -0.83 0.32
CA TYR A 117 15.64 -0.87 -0.02
C TYR A 117 16.54 -0.63 1.22
N PRO A 118 17.69 -1.30 1.36
CA PRO A 118 18.18 -2.42 0.57
C PRO A 118 17.67 -3.77 1.09
N THR A 119 17.28 -4.65 0.17
CA THR A 119 16.94 -6.05 0.46
C THR A 119 18.17 -6.84 0.92
N ARG A 120 17.96 -8.00 1.54
CA ARG A 120 19.05 -8.89 2.00
C ARG A 120 20.04 -9.25 0.89
N THR A 121 19.54 -9.44 -0.33
CA THR A 121 20.37 -9.78 -1.50
C THR A 121 21.16 -8.57 -1.99
N GLU A 122 20.54 -7.39 -2.03
CA GLU A 122 21.19 -6.14 -2.47
C GLU A 122 22.29 -5.68 -1.52
N ARG A 123 22.13 -5.93 -0.22
CA ARG A 123 23.18 -5.70 0.79
C ARG A 123 24.48 -6.45 0.52
N ARG A 124 24.49 -7.41 -0.40
CA ARG A 124 25.68 -8.19 -0.79
C ARG A 124 26.25 -7.81 -2.17
N ARG A 125 25.59 -6.92 -2.91
CA ARG A 125 26.02 -6.51 -4.27
C ARG A 125 26.65 -5.13 -4.20
N VAL A 126 27.98 -5.06 -4.32
CA VAL A 126 28.76 -3.82 -4.33
C VAL A 126 29.24 -3.54 -5.76
N PRO A 127 29.08 -2.31 -6.29
CA PRO A 127 28.49 -1.15 -5.63
C PRO A 127 26.97 -1.28 -5.45
N TYR A 128 26.45 -0.69 -4.36
CA TYR A 128 25.03 -0.63 -4.08
C TYR A 128 24.32 0.25 -5.11
N THR A 129 23.21 -0.23 -5.68
CA THR A 129 22.36 0.57 -6.56
C THR A 129 21.64 1.64 -5.75
N ILE A 130 21.82 2.92 -6.06
CA ILE A 130 21.09 4.01 -5.39
C ILE A 130 19.69 4.09 -6.01
N PRO A 131 18.60 4.00 -5.23
CA PRO A 131 17.25 4.10 -5.78
C PRO A 131 16.93 5.53 -6.22
N GLY A 132 16.28 5.68 -7.37
CA GLY A 132 15.65 6.93 -7.80
C GLY A 132 14.19 7.00 -7.39
N PHE A 133 13.71 8.18 -7.00
CA PHE A 133 12.30 8.39 -6.61
C PHE A 133 11.33 8.20 -7.78
N GLN A 134 11.71 8.61 -8.98
CA GLN A 134 10.82 8.51 -10.15
C GLN A 134 10.76 7.07 -10.69
N ASP A 135 11.80 6.27 -10.46
CA ASP A 135 11.93 4.95 -11.05
C ASP A 135 10.86 3.98 -10.52
N GLY A 136 10.38 4.20 -9.29
CA GLY A 136 9.44 3.33 -8.61
C GLY A 136 7.99 3.79 -8.64
N LEU A 137 7.67 5.00 -9.11
CA LEU A 137 6.29 5.48 -9.16
C LEU A 137 5.51 4.88 -10.34
N ALA A 138 4.26 4.49 -10.09
CA ALA A 138 3.28 4.23 -11.15
C ALA A 138 2.68 5.57 -11.61
N ASP A 139 3.43 6.29 -12.45
CA ASP A 139 3.15 7.69 -12.81
C ASP A 139 1.88 7.88 -13.65
N GLU A 140 1.39 6.80 -14.27
CA GLU A 140 0.11 6.77 -14.98
C GLU A 140 -1.11 6.71 -14.05
N VAL A 141 -0.94 6.33 -12.78
CA VAL A 141 -2.01 6.33 -11.78
C VAL A 141 -2.09 7.70 -11.11
N SER A 142 -3.26 8.32 -11.10
CA SER A 142 -3.43 9.64 -10.46
C SER A 142 -3.06 9.63 -8.97
N GLU A 143 -2.51 10.75 -8.50
CA GLU A 143 -2.22 10.94 -7.08
C GLU A 143 -3.49 10.83 -6.23
N THR A 144 -3.35 10.17 -5.07
CA THR A 144 -4.40 10.02 -4.07
C THR A 144 -3.81 10.19 -2.67
N ILE A 145 -4.67 10.34 -1.66
CA ILE A 145 -4.25 10.44 -0.25
C ILE A 145 -4.61 9.15 0.47
N THR A 146 -3.63 8.55 1.14
CA THR A 146 -3.81 7.38 1.99
C THR A 146 -3.60 7.76 3.46
N THR A 147 -4.32 7.10 4.37
CA THR A 147 -4.20 7.32 5.82
C THR A 147 -3.52 6.14 6.46
N TRP A 148 -2.47 6.41 7.24
CA TRP A 148 -1.57 5.43 7.83
C TRP A 148 -1.50 5.63 9.33
N MET A 149 -1.11 4.58 10.03
CA MET A 149 -0.97 4.60 11.48
C MET A 149 0.35 3.98 11.92
N ALA A 150 0.91 4.52 13.01
CA ALA A 150 2.06 3.98 13.70
C ALA A 150 1.99 4.39 15.17
N LEU A 151 2.51 3.56 16.07
CA LEU A 151 2.69 3.93 17.48
C LEU A 151 3.82 4.98 17.59
N GLU A 152 3.77 5.90 18.56
CA GLU A 152 4.74 7.01 18.64
C GLU A 152 6.21 6.58 18.72
N THR A 153 6.44 5.35 19.20
CA THR A 153 7.77 4.76 19.36
C THR A 153 8.31 4.15 18.06
N HIS A 154 7.52 4.17 16.97
CA HIS A 154 7.92 3.55 15.71
C HIS A 154 9.09 4.31 15.06
N PRO A 155 10.21 3.63 14.71
CA PRO A 155 11.45 4.28 14.28
C PRO A 155 11.32 5.08 12.98
N ALA A 156 10.35 4.76 12.11
CA ALA A 156 10.11 5.50 10.88
C ALA A 156 9.49 6.89 11.13
N LEU A 157 8.98 7.20 12.33
CA LEU A 157 8.31 8.46 12.60
C LEU A 157 9.26 9.67 12.59
N THR A 158 10.51 9.51 13.03
CA THR A 158 11.51 10.57 12.88
C THR A 158 11.71 10.92 11.40
N LEU A 159 11.80 9.90 10.53
CA LEU A 159 11.91 10.10 9.08
C LEU A 159 10.67 10.77 8.49
N ALA A 160 9.47 10.42 8.98
CA ALA A 160 8.23 11.04 8.54
C ALA A 160 8.15 12.53 8.93
N GLN A 161 8.57 12.87 10.16
CA GLN A 161 8.64 14.26 10.63
C GLN A 161 9.65 15.07 9.81
N ASP A 162 10.84 14.52 9.58
CA ASP A 162 11.86 15.17 8.74
C ASP A 162 11.36 15.38 7.31
N ALA A 163 10.68 14.39 6.74
CA ALA A 163 10.09 14.48 5.41
C ALA A 163 9.00 15.55 5.32
N LEU A 164 8.13 15.64 6.33
CA LEU A 164 7.09 16.66 6.40
C LEU A 164 7.70 18.07 6.47
N VAL A 165 8.65 18.30 7.39
CA VAL A 165 9.26 19.61 7.60
C VAL A 165 10.10 20.04 6.39
N SER A 166 10.86 19.11 5.82
CA SER A 166 11.78 19.39 4.72
C SER A 166 11.15 19.20 3.34
N LYS A 167 9.87 18.83 3.27
CA LYS A 167 9.13 18.49 2.04
C LYS A 167 9.89 17.48 1.18
N LEU A 168 10.43 16.45 1.81
CA LEU A 168 11.15 15.39 1.11
C LEU A 168 10.19 14.39 0.48
N ARG A 169 10.60 13.89 -0.67
CA ARG A 169 9.93 12.79 -1.35
C ARG A 169 10.25 11.49 -0.64
N LEU A 170 9.30 10.57 -0.59
CA LEU A 170 9.48 9.30 0.08
C LEU A 170 8.75 8.15 -0.62
N TYR A 171 9.22 6.94 -0.35
CA TYR A 171 8.42 5.73 -0.50
C TYR A 171 7.96 5.24 0.86
N SER A 172 6.68 4.95 0.98
CA SER A 172 6.02 4.35 2.14
C SER A 172 5.68 2.90 1.89
N PHE A 173 6.01 2.07 2.87
CA PHE A 173 5.70 0.65 2.89
C PHE A 173 4.93 0.33 4.16
N GLY A 174 3.82 -0.38 4.01
CA GLY A 174 2.99 -0.79 5.12
C GLY A 174 2.08 -1.92 4.75
N ARG A 175 1.17 -2.25 5.66
CA ARG A 175 0.28 -3.39 5.52
C ARG A 175 -1.05 -3.12 6.21
N LEU A 176 -2.11 -3.73 5.69
CA LEU A 176 -3.38 -3.79 6.41
C LEU A 176 -3.17 -4.45 7.78
N ALA A 177 -3.71 -3.84 8.83
CA ALA A 177 -3.67 -4.43 10.15
C ALA A 177 -4.49 -5.73 10.25
N ALA A 178 -4.07 -6.66 11.10
CA ALA A 178 -4.86 -7.86 11.34
C ALA A 178 -6.16 -7.53 12.11
N ASP A 179 -7.26 -8.24 11.87
CA ASP A 179 -8.52 -8.06 12.65
C ASP A 179 -8.27 -8.15 14.16
N GLU A 180 -7.41 -9.10 14.58
CA GLU A 180 -7.06 -9.38 15.99
C GLU A 180 -6.45 -8.19 16.74
N SER A 181 -5.97 -7.19 16.01
CA SER A 181 -5.38 -5.98 16.60
C SER A 181 -6.40 -4.91 17.00
N GLY A 182 -7.67 -5.06 16.60
CA GLY A 182 -8.75 -4.13 16.97
C GLY A 182 -8.69 -2.74 16.31
N TRP A 183 -7.69 -2.46 15.47
CA TRP A 183 -7.53 -1.14 14.84
C TRP A 183 -8.73 -0.70 14.00
N HIS A 184 -9.51 -1.65 13.49
CA HIS A 184 -10.69 -1.38 12.67
C HIS A 184 -11.86 -0.77 13.46
N ASP A 185 -11.86 -0.86 14.79
CA ASP A 185 -12.83 -0.15 15.64
C ASP A 185 -12.55 1.37 15.68
N LEU A 186 -11.32 1.77 15.32
CA LEU A 186 -10.84 3.15 15.36
C LEU A 186 -10.71 3.77 13.96
N PHE A 187 -10.37 2.95 12.96
CA PHE A 187 -10.09 3.39 11.59
C PHE A 187 -10.84 2.55 10.55
N ALA A 188 -11.38 3.21 9.53
CA ALA A 188 -12.03 2.52 8.41
C ALA A 188 -11.05 1.66 7.61
N LEU A 189 -9.82 2.15 7.37
CA LEU A 189 -8.73 1.39 6.77
C LEU A 189 -7.45 1.55 7.60
N PRO A 190 -7.19 0.65 8.56
CA PRO A 190 -5.96 0.67 9.33
C PRO A 190 -4.79 0.14 8.48
N ILE A 191 -3.94 1.06 7.99
CA ILE A 191 -2.68 0.76 7.32
C ILE A 191 -1.53 0.98 8.31
N ALA A 192 -0.96 -0.10 8.83
CA ALA A 192 0.21 -0.03 9.70
C ALA A 192 1.46 0.32 8.89
N LEU A 193 2.16 1.38 9.29
CA LEU A 193 3.43 1.77 8.69
C LEU A 193 4.52 0.73 9.06
N GLU A 194 5.21 0.19 8.05
CA GLU A 194 6.32 -0.75 8.24
C GLU A 194 7.68 -0.08 7.97
N GLY A 195 7.74 0.90 7.06
CA GLY A 195 8.99 1.58 6.73
C GLY A 195 8.87 2.71 5.73
N LEU A 196 9.92 3.53 5.67
CA LEU A 196 10.04 4.67 4.76
C LEU A 196 11.41 4.65 4.05
N THR A 197 11.45 5.11 2.80
CA THR A 197 12.69 5.47 2.10
C THR A 197 12.61 6.95 1.73
N LEU A 198 13.56 7.77 2.20
CA LEU A 198 13.60 9.20 1.90
C LEU A 198 14.50 9.48 0.69
N PHE A 199 14.09 10.44 -0.13
CA PHE A 199 14.83 10.91 -1.29
C PHE A 199 15.16 12.39 -1.14
N ALA A 200 16.45 12.70 -1.28
CA ALA A 200 16.92 14.08 -1.31
C ALA A 200 16.35 14.84 -2.54
N PRO A 201 16.32 16.18 -2.50
CA PRO A 201 15.92 17.04 -3.63
C PRO A 201 16.71 16.78 -4.92
#